data_AF-A0A662P9B9-F1
#
_entry.id   AF-A0A662P9B9-F1
#
_cell.length_a   1.000
_cell.length_b   1.000
_cell.length_c   1.000
_cell.angle_alpha   90.00
_cell.angle_beta   90.00
_cell.angle_gamma   90.00
#
_symmetry.space_group_name_H-M   'P 1'
#
loop_
_entity.id
_entity.type
_entity.pdbx_description
1 polymer ?
#
loop_
_entity_poly.entity_id
_entity_poly.type
_entity_poly.pdbx_seq_one_letter_code
_entity_poly.pdbx_strand_id
1 'polypeptide(L)'
;MIKKEIKGADYCHNEKELLLELKKYIIKEDPDIIIGWNVIDFDFKYLEKRFSKCKISFDLGRSERSTKFRTERSFIRASRVTLDGRMVLDGMYLVRDFAVKLEDYKLDTAAFEVLGERKIEIEKDIHKIFEQNPEKLLEYNKKDVELVYNILKEKKLVEFTKKMAGITGLQLDRVKGSIASFDSLYLRKARKRGIVCPSVAGGERKHVIGGLVREPLYGIYDYVLLFDFRSLYPSIIVTMNIDPMTFTEEKTKIKAPNNVYFKDEKAILPEIILELMEKRKKVKHIYEEQYAIKIIMNSFFGVLGNQNCRFYNAKIANAITAFGRSFLDLTTKKVEEMGYKVIYGDTDSIFVVSNAKDHEEAEKIGKEIEKNINEFYDTYVTENYGTKNYLILEFEKIYEKFYLPRQRHLEKGAKKRYAGLMGKNVDIVGLEYVRRDWTDLAKEFQYNLLKKVFMNEDYETYIKETVKDLKSGKLDSLLIYKKGVRKNLESYTKTTPPHVKAARKLENFKDRVIKYVMTKNGPEPVENLGKVKIDYDHYIEKQLKPIADSLLIFFDKSFDEIVTEKKQVSLEDFL
;
A
#
# COMPACT_ATOMS: atom_id res chain seq x y z
N MET A 1 6.63 -48.46 5.99
CA MET A 1 5.23 -48.88 5.78
C MET A 1 4.39 -48.33 6.93
N ILE A 2 3.50 -47.39 6.64
CA ILE A 2 2.55 -46.87 7.64
C ILE A 2 1.60 -48.03 7.99
N LYS A 3 1.61 -48.46 9.26
CA LYS A 3 0.91 -49.69 9.71
C LYS A 3 -0.59 -49.51 9.97
N LYS A 4 -1.15 -48.32 9.77
CA LYS A 4 -2.53 -47.98 10.13
C LYS A 4 -3.17 -47.11 9.04
N GLU A 5 -4.36 -47.51 8.58
CA GLU A 5 -5.19 -46.68 7.71
C GLU A 5 -5.65 -45.42 8.45
N ILE A 6 -5.40 -44.27 7.85
CA ILE A 6 -5.69 -42.93 8.36
C ILE A 6 -6.98 -42.51 7.70
N LYS A 7 -7.99 -42.25 8.51
CA LYS A 7 -9.31 -41.86 8.04
C LYS A 7 -9.23 -40.56 7.23
N GLY A 8 -9.71 -40.61 5.98
CA GLY A 8 -9.74 -39.45 5.09
C GLY A 8 -8.42 -39.11 4.41
N ALA A 9 -7.54 -40.11 4.24
CA ALA A 9 -6.40 -40.08 3.33
C ALA A 9 -6.49 -41.25 2.34
N ASP A 10 -6.18 -40.98 1.08
CA ASP A 10 -5.99 -42.02 0.07
C ASP A 10 -4.52 -42.45 0.02
N TYR A 11 -4.29 -43.76 -0.06
CA TYR A 11 -2.95 -44.34 -0.03
C TYR A 11 -2.46 -44.63 -1.44
N CYS A 12 -1.19 -44.34 -1.69
CA CYS A 12 -0.49 -44.75 -2.91
C CYS A 12 0.80 -45.50 -2.52
N HIS A 13 1.16 -46.53 -3.28
CA HIS A 13 2.34 -47.36 -3.03
C HIS A 13 3.65 -46.60 -3.24
N ASN A 14 3.65 -45.64 -4.16
CA ASN A 14 4.81 -44.83 -4.49
C ASN A 14 4.39 -43.46 -5.03
N GLU A 15 5.38 -42.58 -5.19
CA GLU A 15 5.15 -41.23 -5.70
C GLU A 15 4.59 -41.21 -7.13
N LYS A 16 4.99 -42.14 -8.01
CA LYS A 16 4.50 -42.16 -9.40
C LYS A 16 2.99 -42.40 -9.43
N GLU A 17 2.51 -43.32 -8.60
CA GLU A 17 1.08 -43.59 -8.43
C GLU A 17 0.36 -42.36 -7.85
N LEU A 18 0.91 -41.73 -6.80
CA LEU A 18 0.34 -40.50 -6.23
C LEU A 18 0.17 -39.38 -7.28
N LEU A 19 1.17 -39.16 -8.13
CA LEU A 19 1.11 -38.12 -9.16
C LEU A 19 0.11 -38.46 -10.28
N LEU A 20 -0.03 -39.74 -10.63
CA LEU A 20 -1.04 -40.20 -11.59
C LEU A 20 -2.45 -40.05 -11.02
N GLU A 21 -2.66 -40.41 -9.76
CA GLU A 21 -3.95 -40.22 -9.07
C GLU A 21 -4.27 -38.72 -8.89
N LEU A 22 -3.29 -37.88 -8.55
CA LEU A 22 -3.48 -36.43 -8.52
C LEU A 22 -3.92 -35.88 -9.89
N LYS A 23 -3.25 -36.31 -10.97
CA LYS A 23 -3.63 -35.89 -12.34
C LYS A 23 -5.05 -36.35 -12.67
N LYS A 24 -5.39 -37.62 -12.40
CA LYS A 24 -6.75 -38.16 -12.60
C LYS A 24 -7.78 -37.39 -11.79
N TYR A 25 -7.50 -37.09 -10.53
CA TYR A 25 -8.37 -36.34 -9.65
C TYR A 25 -8.66 -34.95 -10.20
N ILE A 26 -7.64 -34.18 -10.60
CA ILE A 26 -7.83 -32.84 -11.18
C ILE A 26 -8.65 -32.91 -12.47
N ILE A 27 -8.42 -33.91 -13.33
CA ILE A 27 -9.20 -34.08 -14.57
C ILE A 27 -10.66 -34.42 -14.25
N LYS A 28 -10.89 -35.31 -13.28
CA LYS A 28 -12.22 -35.78 -12.88
C LYS A 28 -13.06 -34.71 -12.21
N GLU A 29 -12.49 -34.01 -11.23
CA GLU A 29 -13.19 -32.92 -10.51
C GLU A 29 -13.37 -31.67 -11.35
N ASP A 30 -12.61 -31.55 -12.44
CA ASP A 30 -12.67 -30.49 -13.43
C ASP A 30 -12.77 -29.05 -12.87
N PRO A 31 -11.86 -28.60 -11.96
CA PRO A 31 -11.93 -27.27 -11.38
C PRO A 31 -11.68 -26.16 -12.43
N ASP A 32 -12.57 -25.16 -12.49
CA ASP A 32 -12.37 -23.98 -13.35
C ASP A 32 -11.24 -23.08 -12.84
N ILE A 33 -11.09 -22.97 -11.51
CA ILE A 33 -10.09 -22.14 -10.84
C ILE A 33 -9.35 -22.98 -9.80
N ILE A 34 -8.04 -23.04 -9.92
CA ILE A 34 -7.14 -23.60 -8.91
C ILE A 34 -6.56 -22.46 -8.09
N ILE A 35 -6.70 -22.53 -6.78
CA ILE A 35 -6.16 -21.57 -5.82
C ILE A 35 -5.16 -22.24 -4.89
N GLY A 36 -4.26 -21.45 -4.31
CA GLY A 36 -3.30 -21.91 -3.31
C GLY A 36 -2.46 -20.74 -2.81
N TRP A 37 -1.53 -20.98 -1.88
CA TRP A 37 -0.66 -19.94 -1.34
C TRP A 37 0.78 -20.12 -1.83
N ASN A 38 1.29 -19.19 -2.64
CA ASN A 38 2.54 -19.38 -3.38
C ASN A 38 2.50 -20.58 -4.35
N VAL A 39 1.29 -20.92 -4.79
CA VAL A 39 0.95 -22.11 -5.59
C VAL A 39 1.71 -22.19 -6.91
N ILE A 40 2.01 -21.04 -7.52
CA ILE A 40 2.69 -21.00 -8.82
C ILE A 40 4.20 -21.16 -8.65
N ASP A 41 4.78 -20.49 -7.65
CA ASP A 41 6.23 -20.43 -7.47
C ASP A 41 6.79 -21.53 -6.55
N PHE A 42 5.92 -22.25 -5.86
CA PHE A 42 6.26 -23.43 -5.07
C PHE A 42 5.58 -24.68 -5.61
N ASP A 43 4.27 -24.87 -5.36
CA ASP A 43 3.58 -26.14 -5.56
C ASP A 43 3.66 -26.63 -7.01
N PHE A 44 3.25 -25.82 -7.98
CA PHE A 44 3.26 -26.20 -9.39
C PHE A 44 4.68 -26.46 -9.92
N LYS A 45 5.67 -25.66 -9.50
CA LYS A 45 7.08 -25.88 -9.88
C LYS A 45 7.67 -27.13 -9.23
N TYR A 46 7.26 -27.43 -8.01
CA TYR A 46 7.67 -28.65 -7.33
C TYR A 46 7.06 -29.86 -8.03
N LEU A 47 5.74 -29.84 -8.28
CA LEU A 47 5.03 -30.88 -9.01
C LEU A 47 5.59 -31.09 -10.41
N GLU A 48 5.83 -30.05 -11.21
CA GLU A 48 6.45 -30.17 -12.55
C GLU A 48 7.74 -30.98 -12.51
N LYS A 49 8.62 -30.70 -11.53
CA LYS A 49 9.87 -31.46 -11.33
C LYS A 49 9.62 -32.90 -10.92
N ARG A 50 8.64 -33.17 -10.06
CA ARG A 50 8.30 -34.54 -9.62
C ARG A 50 7.67 -35.36 -10.73
N PHE A 51 6.75 -34.78 -11.50
CA PHE A 51 6.16 -35.36 -12.71
C PHE A 51 7.24 -35.75 -13.71
N SER A 52 8.17 -34.82 -14.00
CA SER A 52 9.30 -35.07 -14.89
C SER A 52 10.18 -36.22 -14.40
N LYS A 53 10.53 -36.26 -13.10
CA LYS A 53 11.30 -37.38 -12.51
C LYS A 53 10.59 -38.73 -12.65
N CYS A 54 9.27 -38.75 -12.53
CA CYS A 54 8.46 -39.96 -12.68
C CYS A 54 8.11 -40.30 -14.14
N LYS A 55 8.62 -39.53 -15.12
CA LYS A 55 8.31 -39.64 -16.56
C LYS A 55 6.81 -39.52 -16.86
N ILE A 56 6.11 -38.63 -16.15
CA ILE A 56 4.70 -38.29 -16.36
C ILE A 56 4.63 -36.90 -17.00
N SER A 57 3.78 -36.70 -18.00
CA SER A 57 3.50 -35.38 -18.59
C SER A 57 2.86 -34.45 -17.55
N PHE A 58 3.29 -33.19 -17.51
CA PHE A 58 2.70 -32.15 -16.65
C PHE A 58 1.71 -31.30 -17.48
N ASP A 59 0.54 -31.89 -17.71
CA ASP A 59 -0.57 -31.45 -18.55
C ASP A 59 -1.86 -31.43 -17.71
N LEU A 60 -1.89 -30.55 -16.71
CA LEU A 60 -3.03 -30.43 -15.77
C LEU A 60 -4.21 -29.61 -16.32
N GLY A 61 -4.17 -29.22 -17.60
CA GLY A 61 -5.26 -28.51 -18.28
C GLY A 61 -6.40 -29.43 -18.70
N ARG A 62 -7.43 -28.85 -19.32
CA ARG A 62 -8.51 -29.59 -20.03
C ARG A 62 -8.08 -30.13 -21.40
N SER A 63 -6.87 -29.82 -21.83
CA SER A 63 -6.26 -30.36 -23.05
C SER A 63 -4.93 -31.03 -22.71
N GLU A 64 -4.46 -31.92 -23.58
CA GLU A 64 -3.17 -32.61 -23.45
C GLU A 64 -1.94 -31.70 -23.65
N ARG A 65 -2.14 -30.39 -23.86
CA ARG A 65 -1.04 -29.44 -24.00
C ARG A 65 -0.33 -29.25 -22.67
N SER A 66 1.00 -29.28 -22.73
CA SER A 66 1.85 -29.06 -21.56
C SER A 66 1.64 -27.67 -20.95
N THR A 67 1.69 -27.63 -19.62
CA THR A 67 1.62 -26.40 -18.83
C THR A 67 2.74 -25.43 -19.19
N LYS A 68 2.42 -24.14 -19.30
CA LYS A 68 3.43 -23.09 -19.59
C LYS A 68 3.64 -22.17 -18.39
N PHE A 69 4.88 -22.06 -17.94
CA PHE A 69 5.26 -21.17 -16.84
C PHE A 69 5.80 -19.82 -17.33
N ARG A 70 5.39 -18.76 -16.66
CA ARG A 70 6.00 -17.42 -16.76
C ARG A 70 6.44 -17.03 -15.36
N THR A 71 7.69 -17.31 -15.05
CA THR A 71 8.27 -17.04 -13.73
C THR A 71 8.79 -15.62 -13.63
N GLU A 72 8.49 -14.96 -12.53
CA GLU A 72 9.06 -13.66 -12.17
C GLU A 72 10.10 -13.81 -11.06
N ARG A 73 11.20 -13.07 -11.14
CA ARG A 73 12.26 -13.07 -10.09
C ARG A 73 11.96 -12.10 -8.95
N SER A 74 11.13 -11.10 -9.21
CA SER A 74 10.80 -10.03 -8.27
C SER A 74 9.49 -10.31 -7.56
N PHE A 75 9.48 -10.16 -6.24
CA PHE A 75 8.25 -10.23 -5.42
C PHE A 75 7.22 -9.15 -5.78
N ILE A 76 7.56 -8.16 -6.61
CA ILE A 76 6.61 -7.12 -7.03
C ILE A 76 5.74 -7.62 -8.19
N ARG A 77 6.25 -8.59 -8.96
CA ARG A 77 5.57 -9.18 -10.11
C ARG A 77 5.05 -10.57 -9.75
N ALA A 78 3.88 -10.91 -10.27
CA ALA A 78 3.28 -12.22 -10.07
C ALA A 78 3.75 -13.16 -11.18
N SER A 79 4.28 -14.33 -10.81
CA SER A 79 4.43 -15.43 -11.75
C SER A 79 3.06 -15.90 -12.23
N ARG A 80 3.03 -16.53 -13.41
CA ARG A 80 1.81 -17.07 -14.00
C ARG A 80 2.05 -18.46 -14.54
N VAL A 81 1.00 -19.27 -14.52
CA VAL A 81 0.98 -20.59 -15.13
C VAL A 81 -0.23 -20.66 -16.07
N THR A 82 -0.04 -21.17 -17.27
CA THR A 82 -1.11 -21.37 -18.24
C THR A 82 -1.47 -22.84 -18.30
N LEU A 83 -2.72 -23.13 -17.93
CA LEU A 83 -3.38 -24.41 -18.09
C LEU A 83 -4.54 -24.19 -19.07
N ASP A 84 -4.54 -24.91 -20.20
CA ASP A 84 -5.62 -24.73 -21.18
C ASP A 84 -6.96 -25.09 -20.54
N GLY A 85 -7.93 -24.17 -20.58
CA GLY A 85 -9.27 -24.36 -20.02
C GLY A 85 -9.42 -24.19 -18.50
N ARG A 86 -8.36 -23.84 -17.76
CA ARG A 86 -8.40 -23.57 -16.31
C ARG A 86 -7.67 -22.28 -15.94
N MET A 87 -8.07 -21.64 -14.85
CA MET A 87 -7.35 -20.50 -14.26
C MET A 87 -6.58 -20.93 -13.01
N VAL A 88 -5.42 -20.34 -12.79
CA VAL A 88 -4.67 -20.50 -11.53
C VAL A 88 -4.50 -19.12 -10.89
N LEU A 89 -5.00 -18.97 -9.66
CA LEU A 89 -4.93 -17.73 -8.90
C LEU A 89 -4.14 -17.96 -7.61
N ASP A 90 -2.97 -17.33 -7.52
CA ASP A 90 -2.13 -17.41 -6.33
C ASP A 90 -2.63 -16.46 -5.24
N GLY A 91 -3.09 -17.02 -4.13
CA GLY A 91 -3.66 -16.26 -3.02
C GLY A 91 -2.67 -15.30 -2.38
N MET A 92 -1.38 -15.65 -2.34
CA MET A 92 -0.34 -14.75 -1.82
C MET A 92 -0.26 -13.48 -2.67
N TYR A 93 -0.36 -13.61 -4.00
CA TYR A 93 -0.37 -12.48 -4.91
C TYR A 93 -1.64 -11.67 -4.85
N LEU A 94 -2.80 -12.31 -4.73
CA LEU A 94 -4.07 -11.61 -4.58
C LEU A 94 -4.12 -10.79 -3.29
N VAL A 95 -3.68 -11.35 -2.17
CA VAL A 95 -3.64 -10.64 -0.89
C VAL A 95 -2.67 -9.45 -0.94
N ARG A 96 -1.45 -9.68 -1.45
CA ARG A 96 -0.44 -8.63 -1.64
C ARG A 96 -0.93 -7.46 -2.49
N ASP A 97 -1.65 -7.77 -3.56
CA ASP A 97 -1.99 -6.77 -4.58
C ASP A 97 -3.33 -6.07 -4.31
N PHE A 98 -4.29 -6.72 -3.63
CA PHE A 98 -5.67 -6.23 -3.57
C PHE A 98 -6.33 -6.28 -2.19
N ALA A 99 -5.69 -6.86 -1.16
CA ALA A 99 -6.25 -6.90 0.18
C ALA A 99 -5.43 -6.05 1.16
N VAL A 100 -4.76 -6.69 2.10
CA VAL A 100 -4.09 -6.05 3.24
C VAL A 100 -2.57 -6.11 3.08
N LYS A 101 -1.91 -5.04 3.52
CA LYS A 101 -0.44 -5.03 3.59
C LYS A 101 -0.02 -5.76 4.86
N LEU A 102 0.62 -6.90 4.68
CA LEU A 102 1.10 -7.73 5.78
C LEU A 102 2.55 -7.41 6.17
N GLU A 103 2.94 -7.80 7.39
CA GLU A 103 4.32 -7.76 7.87
C GLU A 103 5.21 -8.62 6.95
N ASP A 104 4.81 -9.87 6.77
CA ASP A 104 5.29 -10.78 5.74
C ASP A 104 4.09 -11.51 5.09
N TYR A 105 4.33 -12.18 3.97
CA TYR A 105 3.27 -12.85 3.21
C TYR A 105 3.28 -14.37 3.40
N LYS A 106 3.73 -14.86 4.58
CA LYS A 106 3.53 -16.26 4.97
C LYS A 106 2.04 -16.51 5.22
N LEU A 107 1.60 -17.75 5.00
CA LEU A 107 0.20 -18.14 5.18
C LEU A 107 -0.27 -17.91 6.62
N ASP A 108 0.57 -18.20 7.62
CA ASP A 108 0.23 -18.00 9.04
C ASP A 108 -0.05 -16.53 9.37
N THR A 109 0.82 -15.62 8.89
CA THR A 109 0.65 -14.18 9.09
C THR A 109 -0.61 -13.66 8.41
N ALA A 110 -0.88 -14.12 7.18
CA ALA A 110 -2.09 -13.77 6.48
C ALA A 110 -3.36 -14.32 7.16
N ALA A 111 -3.32 -15.57 7.62
CA ALA A 111 -4.41 -16.21 8.33
C ALA A 111 -4.75 -15.47 9.62
N PHE A 112 -3.74 -15.06 10.40
CA PHE A 112 -4.01 -14.31 11.62
C PHE A 112 -4.60 -12.93 11.34
N GLU A 113 -3.98 -12.17 10.43
CA GLU A 113 -4.41 -10.80 10.16
C GLU A 113 -5.82 -10.74 9.54
N VAL A 114 -6.17 -11.75 8.74
CA VAL A 114 -7.46 -11.78 8.03
C VAL A 114 -8.55 -12.50 8.82
N LEU A 115 -8.24 -13.62 9.47
CA LEU A 115 -9.21 -14.52 10.10
C LEU A 115 -9.12 -14.58 11.63
N GLY A 116 -8.02 -14.10 12.23
CA GLY A 116 -7.74 -14.32 13.64
C GLY A 116 -7.22 -15.73 13.96
N GLU A 117 -6.94 -16.55 12.96
CA GLU A 117 -6.55 -17.96 13.11
C GLU A 117 -5.03 -18.18 12.93
N ARG A 118 -4.50 -19.29 13.46
CA ARG A 118 -3.10 -19.73 13.23
C ARG A 118 -3.05 -21.08 12.53
N LYS A 119 -1.91 -21.35 11.91
CA LYS A 119 -1.55 -22.70 11.44
C LYS A 119 -1.37 -23.66 12.62
N ILE A 120 -1.56 -24.95 12.35
CA ILE A 120 -1.20 -26.01 13.29
C ILE A 120 0.33 -26.08 13.40
N GLU A 121 0.86 -26.07 14.63
CA GLU A 121 2.28 -26.25 14.87
C GLU A 121 2.70 -27.72 14.76
N ILE A 122 3.69 -27.97 13.90
CA ILE A 122 4.28 -29.28 13.67
C ILE A 122 5.82 -29.22 13.80
N GLU A 123 6.43 -30.37 14.05
CA GLU A 123 7.89 -30.57 13.96
C GLU A 123 8.39 -30.13 12.59
N LYS A 124 9.56 -29.47 12.54
CA LYS A 124 10.09 -28.90 11.29
C LYS A 124 10.47 -29.98 10.28
N ASP A 125 10.82 -31.16 10.78
CA ASP A 125 11.09 -32.33 9.96
C ASP A 125 9.78 -33.06 9.58
N ILE A 126 9.32 -32.79 8.36
CA ILE A 126 8.09 -33.37 7.80
C ILE A 126 8.22 -34.90 7.64
N HIS A 127 9.42 -35.43 7.39
CA HIS A 127 9.61 -36.88 7.29
C HIS A 127 9.42 -37.55 8.64
N LYS A 128 9.98 -36.96 9.70
CA LYS A 128 9.81 -37.47 11.06
C LYS A 128 8.34 -37.51 11.48
N ILE A 129 7.56 -36.45 11.23
CA ILE A 129 6.12 -36.47 11.57
C ILE A 129 5.32 -37.41 10.67
N PHE A 130 5.69 -37.59 9.40
CA PHE A 130 5.05 -38.57 8.52
C PHE A 130 5.23 -40.01 9.04
N GLU A 131 6.40 -40.34 9.58
CA GLU A 131 6.67 -41.66 10.16
C GLU A 131 6.02 -41.86 11.54
N GLN A 132 6.02 -40.81 12.37
CA GLN A 132 5.60 -40.90 13.77
C GLN A 132 4.13 -40.58 13.99
N ASN A 133 3.58 -39.60 13.29
CA ASN A 133 2.21 -39.11 13.46
C ASN A 133 1.62 -38.57 12.13
N PRO A 134 1.32 -39.46 11.16
CA PRO A 134 0.79 -39.04 9.87
C PRO A 134 -0.64 -38.50 9.95
N GLU A 135 -1.41 -38.82 11.00
CA GLU A 135 -2.73 -38.23 11.27
C GLU A 135 -2.60 -36.71 11.50
N LYS A 136 -1.64 -36.28 12.34
CA LYS A 136 -1.35 -34.85 12.57
C LYS A 136 -0.84 -34.14 11.31
N LEU A 137 -0.06 -34.83 10.47
CA LEU A 137 0.39 -34.26 9.19
C LEU A 137 -0.79 -34.04 8.22
N LEU A 138 -1.76 -34.95 8.20
CA LEU A 138 -2.98 -34.79 7.41
C LEU A 138 -3.82 -33.60 7.88
N GLU A 139 -4.01 -33.46 9.21
CA GLU A 139 -4.71 -32.31 9.79
C GLU A 139 -4.01 -30.99 9.46
N TYR A 140 -2.68 -30.94 9.57
CA TYR A 140 -1.87 -29.79 9.17
C TYR A 140 -2.11 -29.42 7.69
N ASN A 141 -2.05 -30.39 6.78
CA ASN A 141 -2.24 -30.16 5.35
C ASN A 141 -3.66 -29.66 5.04
N LYS A 142 -4.69 -30.28 5.65
CA LYS A 142 -6.09 -29.84 5.51
C LYS A 142 -6.27 -28.41 6.02
N LYS A 143 -5.72 -28.09 7.19
CA LYS A 143 -5.81 -26.75 7.77
C LYS A 143 -5.19 -25.70 6.85
N ASP A 144 -4.04 -25.98 6.24
CA ASP A 144 -3.41 -25.06 5.29
C ASP A 144 -4.32 -24.75 4.09
N VAL A 145 -4.94 -25.77 3.50
CA VAL A 145 -5.89 -25.61 2.38
C VAL A 145 -7.12 -24.80 2.81
N GLU A 146 -7.69 -25.11 3.98
CA GLU A 146 -8.83 -24.37 4.55
C GLU A 146 -8.51 -22.91 4.80
N LEU A 147 -7.33 -22.60 5.38
CA LEU A 147 -6.90 -21.23 5.63
C LEU A 147 -6.80 -20.44 4.31
N VAL A 148 -6.23 -21.03 3.25
CA VAL A 148 -6.17 -20.34 1.95
C VAL A 148 -7.57 -20.03 1.42
N TYR A 149 -8.46 -21.03 1.43
CA TYR A 149 -9.83 -20.83 0.96
C TYR A 149 -10.55 -19.74 1.77
N ASN A 150 -10.46 -19.80 3.10
CA ASN A 150 -11.12 -18.86 4.01
C ASN A 150 -10.55 -17.43 3.86
N ILE A 151 -9.23 -17.25 3.72
CA ILE A 151 -8.63 -15.93 3.46
C ILE A 151 -9.18 -15.33 2.16
N LEU A 152 -9.20 -16.10 1.08
CA LEU A 152 -9.67 -15.62 -0.23
C LEU A 152 -11.17 -15.36 -0.25
N LYS A 153 -11.94 -16.14 0.52
CA LYS A 153 -13.39 -15.99 0.69
C LYS A 153 -13.73 -14.75 1.52
N GLU A 154 -13.08 -14.58 2.67
CA GLU A 154 -13.29 -13.44 3.59
C GLU A 154 -13.00 -12.11 2.89
N LYS A 155 -11.91 -12.05 2.11
CA LYS A 155 -11.57 -10.86 1.32
C LYS A 155 -12.21 -10.83 -0.07
N LYS A 156 -13.05 -11.84 -0.41
CA LYS A 156 -13.74 -12.01 -1.71
C LYS A 156 -12.83 -11.79 -2.92
N LEU A 157 -11.58 -12.25 -2.83
CA LEU A 157 -10.54 -11.89 -3.78
C LEU A 157 -10.75 -12.51 -5.16
N VAL A 158 -11.29 -13.73 -5.23
CA VAL A 158 -11.66 -14.35 -6.51
C VAL A 158 -12.76 -13.55 -7.21
N GLU A 159 -13.81 -13.18 -6.48
CA GLU A 159 -14.89 -12.34 -7.02
C GLU A 159 -14.38 -10.98 -7.47
N PHE A 160 -13.52 -10.34 -6.67
CA PHE A 160 -12.85 -9.10 -7.05
C PHE A 160 -12.08 -9.23 -8.38
N THR A 161 -11.31 -10.30 -8.58
CA THR A 161 -10.63 -10.53 -9.87
C THR A 161 -11.60 -10.74 -11.03
N LYS A 162 -12.73 -11.42 -10.82
CA LYS A 162 -13.78 -11.57 -11.84
C LYS A 162 -14.37 -10.22 -12.24
N LYS A 163 -14.61 -9.32 -11.29
CA LYS A 163 -15.11 -7.96 -11.58
C LYS A 163 -14.09 -7.14 -12.37
N MET A 164 -12.83 -7.13 -11.95
CA MET A 164 -11.75 -6.48 -12.69
C MET A 164 -11.62 -7.00 -14.12
N ALA A 165 -11.68 -8.32 -14.32
CA ALA A 165 -11.65 -8.95 -15.62
C ALA A 165 -12.87 -8.59 -16.47
N GLY A 166 -14.08 -8.58 -15.89
CA GLY A 166 -15.30 -8.18 -16.58
C GLY A 166 -15.27 -6.73 -17.07
N ILE A 167 -14.64 -5.82 -16.33
CA ILE A 167 -14.46 -4.43 -16.75
C ILE A 167 -13.40 -4.31 -17.85
N THR A 168 -12.23 -4.91 -17.63
CA THR A 168 -11.06 -4.71 -18.50
C THR A 168 -11.08 -5.59 -19.74
N GLY A 169 -11.72 -6.75 -19.70
CA GLY A 169 -11.63 -7.80 -20.71
C GLY A 169 -10.32 -8.60 -20.64
N LEU A 170 -9.58 -8.52 -19.54
CA LEU A 170 -8.36 -9.31 -19.32
C LEU A 170 -8.68 -10.64 -18.61
N GLN A 171 -7.72 -11.57 -18.65
CA GLN A 171 -7.78 -12.82 -17.87
C GLN A 171 -7.71 -12.53 -16.35
N LEU A 172 -8.29 -13.41 -15.53
CA LEU A 172 -8.36 -13.26 -14.06
C LEU A 172 -6.98 -13.11 -13.40
N ASP A 173 -5.96 -13.75 -13.96
CA ASP A 173 -4.55 -13.72 -13.50
C ASP A 173 -3.76 -12.49 -14.02
N ARG A 174 -4.39 -11.62 -14.83
CA ARG A 174 -3.77 -10.44 -15.45
C ARG A 174 -4.35 -9.10 -15.01
N VAL A 175 -5.29 -9.09 -14.06
CA VAL A 175 -6.05 -7.89 -13.68
C VAL A 175 -5.21 -6.77 -13.07
N LYS A 176 -3.97 -7.03 -12.64
CA LYS A 176 -3.00 -6.01 -12.19
C LYS A 176 -2.38 -5.19 -13.33
N GLY A 177 -2.46 -5.67 -14.58
CA GLY A 177 -1.76 -5.06 -15.71
C GLY A 177 -2.40 -3.75 -16.19
N SER A 178 -2.18 -2.62 -15.51
CA SER A 178 -2.81 -1.33 -15.84
C SER A 178 -2.64 -0.91 -17.30
N ILE A 179 -1.46 -1.11 -17.91
CA ILE A 179 -1.24 -0.82 -19.34
C ILE A 179 -2.14 -1.70 -20.21
N ALA A 180 -2.20 -3.01 -19.93
CA ALA A 180 -3.05 -3.93 -20.68
C ALA A 180 -4.54 -3.60 -20.48
N SER A 181 -4.94 -3.17 -19.27
CA SER A 181 -6.30 -2.74 -18.97
C SER A 181 -6.68 -1.50 -19.78
N PHE A 182 -5.79 -0.50 -19.82
CA PHE A 182 -5.95 0.70 -20.63
C PHE A 182 -6.04 0.35 -22.12
N ASP A 183 -5.07 -0.39 -22.65
CA ASP A 183 -5.04 -0.81 -24.06
C ASP A 183 -6.34 -1.54 -24.43
N SER A 184 -6.77 -2.50 -23.62
CA SER A 184 -7.98 -3.28 -23.85
C SER A 184 -9.23 -2.39 -23.95
N LEU A 185 -9.39 -1.43 -23.05
CA LEU A 185 -10.52 -0.50 -23.03
C LEU A 185 -10.45 0.52 -24.18
N TYR A 186 -9.29 1.14 -24.38
CA TYR A 186 -9.07 2.19 -25.36
C TYR A 186 -9.17 1.66 -26.79
N LEU A 187 -8.50 0.54 -27.10
CA LEU A 187 -8.49 -0.04 -28.45
C LEU A 187 -9.88 -0.51 -28.89
N ARG A 188 -10.72 -1.01 -27.98
CA ARG A 188 -12.11 -1.36 -28.30
C ARG A 188 -12.91 -0.15 -28.78
N LYS A 189 -12.74 1.00 -28.14
CA LYS A 189 -13.41 2.25 -28.50
C LYS A 189 -12.82 2.84 -29.78
N ALA A 190 -11.49 2.88 -29.90
CA ALA A 190 -10.81 3.36 -31.10
C ALA A 190 -11.23 2.55 -32.34
N ARG A 191 -11.26 1.21 -32.25
CA ARG A 191 -11.70 0.33 -33.35
C ARG A 191 -13.14 0.63 -33.79
N LYS A 192 -14.06 0.86 -32.86
CA LYS A 192 -15.46 1.23 -33.18
C LYS A 192 -15.57 2.56 -33.92
N ARG A 193 -14.58 3.44 -33.77
CA ARG A 193 -14.50 4.74 -34.45
C ARG A 193 -13.62 4.71 -35.71
N GLY A 194 -13.13 3.55 -36.13
CA GLY A 194 -12.22 3.43 -37.28
C GLY A 194 -10.83 4.04 -37.04
N ILE A 195 -10.44 4.28 -35.79
CA ILE A 195 -9.15 4.91 -35.44
C ILE A 195 -8.08 3.84 -35.29
N VAL A 196 -6.95 4.04 -35.97
CA VAL A 196 -5.74 3.23 -35.83
C VAL A 196 -4.87 3.82 -34.73
N CYS A 197 -4.59 3.03 -33.70
CA CYS A 197 -3.73 3.45 -32.59
C CYS A 197 -2.26 3.16 -32.88
N PRO A 198 -1.33 3.93 -32.27
CA PRO A 198 0.10 3.72 -32.46
C PRO A 198 0.55 2.33 -31.98
N SER A 199 1.69 1.90 -32.52
CA SER A 199 2.45 0.76 -32.01
C SER A 199 3.18 1.14 -30.72
N VAL A 200 3.59 0.14 -29.94
CA VAL A 200 4.45 0.38 -28.77
C VAL A 200 5.84 0.75 -29.29
N ALA A 201 6.17 2.04 -29.25
CA ALA A 201 7.43 2.53 -29.82
C ALA A 201 8.64 2.24 -28.92
N GLY A 202 8.43 2.10 -27.60
CA GLY A 202 9.53 2.17 -26.63
C GLY A 202 10.18 3.55 -26.66
N GLY A 203 10.69 4.03 -25.53
CA GLY A 203 11.31 5.34 -25.49
C GLY A 203 11.98 5.62 -24.18
N GLU A 204 12.82 6.63 -24.16
CA GLU A 204 13.44 7.10 -22.92
C GLU A 204 12.38 7.66 -21.98
N ARG A 205 12.50 7.29 -20.70
CA ARG A 205 11.66 7.82 -19.64
C ARG A 205 11.97 9.30 -19.46
N LYS A 206 11.07 10.15 -19.95
CA LYS A 206 11.10 11.58 -19.66
C LYS A 206 10.54 11.80 -18.26
N HIS A 207 11.06 12.82 -17.59
CA HIS A 207 10.63 13.13 -16.23
C HIS A 207 9.18 13.61 -16.22
N VAL A 208 8.35 12.98 -15.39
CA VAL A 208 6.98 13.42 -15.10
C VAL A 208 6.99 14.05 -13.73
N ILE A 209 6.64 15.33 -13.65
CA ILE A 209 6.52 16.06 -12.40
C ILE A 209 5.26 15.59 -11.70
N GLY A 210 5.38 15.20 -10.42
CA GLY A 210 4.26 14.70 -9.61
C GLY A 210 3.29 15.80 -9.15
N GLY A 211 2.40 15.42 -8.23
CA GLY A 211 1.48 16.35 -7.57
C GLY A 211 2.19 17.42 -6.73
N LEU A 212 1.45 18.48 -6.38
CA LEU A 212 1.94 19.53 -5.50
C LEU A 212 1.91 19.01 -4.07
N VAL A 213 3.02 19.18 -3.34
CA VAL A 213 3.01 19.03 -1.89
C VAL A 213 3.42 20.37 -1.31
N ARG A 214 2.43 21.11 -0.80
CA ARG A 214 2.66 22.41 -0.18
C ARG A 214 3.53 22.23 1.06
N GLU A 215 4.27 23.28 1.41
CA GLU A 215 5.08 23.28 2.61
C GLU A 215 4.14 23.27 3.82
N PRO A 216 4.20 22.25 4.70
CA PRO A 216 3.35 22.21 5.87
C PRO A 216 3.74 23.34 6.84
N LEU A 217 2.73 24.01 7.39
CA LEU A 217 2.90 24.87 8.55
C LEU A 217 2.92 23.95 9.77
N TYR A 218 4.10 23.74 10.35
CA TYR A 218 4.24 22.87 11.52
C TYR A 218 3.56 23.50 12.74
N GLY A 219 2.96 22.67 13.58
CA GLY A 219 2.09 23.17 14.66
C GLY A 219 1.21 22.09 15.25
N ILE A 220 0.58 22.44 16.37
CA ILE A 220 -0.60 21.76 16.90
C ILE A 220 -1.78 22.70 16.68
N TYR A 221 -2.83 22.18 16.04
CA TYR A 221 -4.00 22.95 15.63
C TYR A 221 -5.27 22.29 16.15
N ASP A 222 -6.29 23.11 16.36
CA ASP A 222 -7.63 22.68 16.78
C ASP A 222 -8.56 22.69 15.57
N TYR A 223 -9.45 21.68 15.52
CA TYR A 223 -10.50 21.53 14.49
C TYR A 223 -10.00 21.76 13.05
N VAL A 224 -9.14 20.87 12.58
CA VAL A 224 -8.63 20.87 11.20
C VAL A 224 -9.55 20.06 10.31
N LEU A 225 -10.02 20.70 9.24
CA LEU A 225 -10.88 20.11 8.23
C LEU A 225 -10.02 19.55 7.10
N LEU A 226 -10.25 18.29 6.73
CA LEU A 226 -9.65 17.66 5.57
C LEU A 226 -10.62 17.70 4.40
N PHE A 227 -10.20 18.33 3.30
CA PHE A 227 -10.89 18.27 2.03
C PHE A 227 -10.04 17.50 1.01
N ASP A 228 -10.67 16.63 0.21
CA ASP A 228 -10.02 15.84 -0.83
C ASP A 228 -10.81 15.92 -2.15
N PHE A 229 -10.11 16.02 -3.28
CA PHE A 229 -10.76 15.97 -4.58
C PHE A 229 -11.15 14.55 -4.96
N ARG A 230 -12.45 14.32 -5.21
CA ARG A 230 -12.94 13.02 -5.66
C ARG A 230 -12.30 12.60 -6.97
N SER A 231 -11.36 11.64 -6.88
CA SER A 231 -10.65 11.08 -8.03
C SER A 231 -10.04 12.17 -8.91
N LEU A 232 -9.22 13.06 -8.31
CA LEU A 232 -8.70 14.28 -8.95
C LEU A 232 -8.23 14.07 -10.39
N TYR A 233 -7.30 13.13 -10.64
CA TYR A 233 -6.75 12.95 -11.99
C TYR A 233 -7.78 12.44 -13.01
N PRO A 234 -8.58 11.39 -12.74
CA PRO A 234 -9.72 11.06 -13.58
C PRO A 234 -10.66 12.24 -13.86
N SER A 235 -10.97 13.04 -12.85
CA SER A 235 -11.84 14.22 -12.96
C SER A 235 -11.20 15.30 -13.85
N ILE A 236 -9.91 15.60 -13.69
CA ILE A 236 -9.18 16.51 -14.59
C ILE A 236 -9.21 16.00 -16.04
N ILE A 237 -9.00 14.70 -16.25
CA ILE A 237 -8.99 14.12 -17.60
C ILE A 237 -10.33 14.35 -18.30
N VAL A 238 -11.45 14.13 -17.61
CA VAL A 238 -12.78 14.36 -18.21
C VAL A 238 -13.10 15.86 -18.34
N THR A 239 -12.79 16.68 -17.33
CA THR A 239 -13.08 18.11 -17.36
C THR A 239 -12.29 18.82 -18.45
N MET A 240 -10.99 18.51 -18.60
CA MET A 240 -10.10 19.17 -19.57
C MET A 240 -9.98 18.39 -20.89
N ASN A 241 -10.90 17.45 -21.16
CA ASN A 241 -10.94 16.63 -22.37
C ASN A 241 -9.57 16.02 -22.78
N ILE A 242 -8.80 15.56 -21.79
CA ILE A 242 -7.42 15.10 -22.00
C ILE A 242 -7.43 13.71 -22.63
N ASP A 243 -6.88 13.60 -23.83
CA ASP A 243 -6.77 12.34 -24.55
C ASP A 243 -5.60 12.38 -25.56
N PRO A 244 -4.95 11.23 -25.85
CA PRO A 244 -3.92 11.17 -26.88
C PRO A 244 -4.34 11.72 -28.25
N MET A 245 -5.61 11.59 -28.63
CA MET A 245 -6.18 12.05 -29.90
C MET A 245 -6.55 13.54 -29.90
N THR A 246 -6.90 14.10 -28.73
CA THR A 246 -7.24 15.53 -28.62
C THR A 246 -6.01 16.39 -28.37
N PHE A 247 -4.88 15.80 -27.98
CA PHE A 247 -3.62 16.49 -27.80
C PHE A 247 -3.17 17.20 -29.09
N THR A 248 -2.86 18.49 -28.99
CA THR A 248 -2.37 19.30 -30.11
C THR A 248 -1.37 20.36 -29.64
N GLU A 249 -0.55 20.84 -30.56
CA GLU A 249 0.32 22.01 -30.35
C GLU A 249 -0.33 23.32 -30.82
N GLU A 250 -1.45 23.22 -31.57
CA GLU A 250 -2.25 24.37 -31.97
C GLU A 250 -3.02 24.96 -30.79
N LYS A 251 -3.17 26.29 -30.75
CA LYS A 251 -3.87 26.98 -29.67
C LYS A 251 -5.36 26.63 -29.70
N THR A 252 -5.86 26.11 -28.58
CA THR A 252 -7.28 25.87 -28.32
C THR A 252 -7.72 26.56 -27.02
N LYS A 253 -9.03 26.54 -26.73
CA LYS A 253 -9.57 27.05 -25.45
C LYS A 253 -9.04 26.26 -24.24
N ILE A 254 -8.78 24.97 -24.41
CA ILE A 254 -8.25 24.11 -23.33
C ILE A 254 -6.73 24.15 -23.34
N LYS A 255 -6.17 25.16 -22.67
CA LYS A 255 -4.73 25.32 -22.46
C LYS A 255 -4.31 24.77 -21.09
N ALA A 256 -3.40 23.80 -21.09
CA ALA A 256 -2.81 23.29 -19.85
C ALA A 256 -1.71 24.22 -19.30
N PRO A 257 -1.44 24.22 -17.98
CA PRO A 257 -0.43 25.10 -17.39
C PRO A 257 1.00 24.87 -17.88
N ASN A 258 1.28 23.70 -18.46
CA ASN A 258 2.55 23.39 -19.15
C ASN A 258 2.56 23.79 -20.64
N ASN A 259 1.64 24.67 -21.06
CA ASN A 259 1.53 25.22 -22.42
C ASN A 259 1.26 24.20 -23.53
N VAL A 260 0.57 23.11 -23.22
CA VAL A 260 0.01 22.22 -24.26
C VAL A 260 -1.50 22.38 -24.36
N TYR A 261 -2.07 21.92 -25.47
CA TYR A 261 -3.45 22.18 -25.81
C TYR A 261 -4.21 20.89 -26.09
N PHE A 262 -5.52 20.94 -25.85
CA PHE A 262 -6.44 19.85 -26.16
C PHE A 262 -7.60 20.38 -27.00
N LYS A 263 -7.93 19.67 -28.08
CA LYS A 263 -9.09 19.98 -28.93
C LYS A 263 -10.38 19.67 -28.19
N ASP A 264 -11.41 20.50 -28.42
CA ASP A 264 -12.76 20.24 -27.94
C ASP A 264 -13.50 19.33 -28.93
N GLU A 265 -13.00 18.09 -29.05
CA GLU A 265 -13.53 17.04 -29.90
C GLU A 265 -13.90 15.83 -29.06
N LYS A 266 -14.69 14.91 -29.63
CA LYS A 266 -15.11 13.70 -28.92
C LYS A 266 -13.91 12.80 -28.61
N ALA A 267 -13.40 12.86 -27.38
CA ALA A 267 -12.28 12.07 -26.91
C ALA A 267 -12.68 10.62 -26.54
N ILE A 268 -11.71 9.70 -26.47
CA ILE A 268 -11.95 8.29 -26.09
C ILE A 268 -11.77 8.09 -24.58
N LEU A 269 -10.66 8.58 -24.02
CA LEU A 269 -10.32 8.40 -22.61
C LEU A 269 -11.33 9.06 -21.67
N PRO A 270 -11.76 10.32 -21.89
CA PRO A 270 -12.87 10.90 -21.15
C PRO A 270 -14.16 10.05 -21.22
N GLU A 271 -14.53 9.54 -22.39
CA GLU A 271 -15.71 8.66 -22.53
C GLU A 271 -15.58 7.40 -21.65
N ILE A 272 -14.42 6.74 -21.67
CA ILE A 272 -14.17 5.55 -20.85
C ILE A 272 -14.26 5.90 -19.36
N ILE A 273 -13.66 7.01 -18.93
CA ILE A 273 -13.68 7.42 -17.52
C ILE A 273 -15.10 7.77 -17.08
N LEU A 274 -15.89 8.47 -17.90
CA LEU A 274 -17.29 8.77 -17.59
C LEU A 274 -18.13 7.49 -17.48
N GLU A 275 -17.95 6.52 -18.38
CA GLU A 275 -18.63 5.22 -18.28
C GLU A 275 -18.25 4.48 -16.99
N LEU A 276 -16.98 4.52 -16.59
CA LEU A 276 -16.52 3.92 -15.33
C LEU A 276 -17.08 4.66 -14.12
N MET A 277 -17.11 5.99 -14.13
CA MET A 277 -17.72 6.81 -13.08
C MET A 277 -19.20 6.48 -12.90
N GLU A 278 -19.96 6.39 -14.00
CA GLU A 278 -21.38 6.03 -13.97
C GLU A 278 -21.60 4.59 -13.47
N LYS A 279 -20.77 3.64 -13.91
CA LYS A 279 -20.80 2.28 -13.35
C LYS A 279 -20.53 2.28 -11.85
N ARG A 280 -19.53 3.04 -11.39
CA ARG A 280 -19.18 3.15 -9.97
C ARG A 280 -20.31 3.73 -9.12
N LYS A 281 -21.08 4.68 -9.68
CA LYS A 281 -22.28 5.24 -9.04
C LYS A 281 -23.40 4.22 -8.90
N LYS A 282 -23.61 3.35 -9.91
CA LYS A 282 -24.65 2.31 -9.89
C LYS A 282 -24.36 1.19 -8.89
N VAL A 283 -23.08 0.90 -8.62
CA VAL A 283 -22.65 -0.20 -7.75
C VAL A 283 -22.26 0.29 -6.36
N LYS A 284 -22.87 1.39 -5.88
CA LYS A 284 -22.56 2.01 -4.58
C LYS A 284 -22.61 1.08 -3.38
N HIS A 285 -23.41 0.02 -3.46
CA HIS A 285 -23.58 -0.95 -2.39
C HIS A 285 -22.67 -2.18 -2.51
N ILE A 286 -21.87 -2.30 -3.58
CA ILE A 286 -20.97 -3.43 -3.84
C ILE A 286 -19.52 -2.91 -3.77
N TYR A 287 -18.91 -3.08 -2.59
CA TYR A 287 -17.58 -2.53 -2.30
C TYR A 287 -16.50 -3.01 -3.30
N GLU A 288 -16.50 -4.30 -3.63
CA GLU A 288 -15.48 -4.92 -4.48
C GLU A 288 -15.51 -4.34 -5.90
N GLU A 289 -16.71 -4.09 -6.43
CA GLU A 289 -16.90 -3.46 -7.73
C GLU A 289 -16.51 -1.98 -7.73
N GLN A 290 -16.90 -1.25 -6.69
CA GLN A 290 -16.47 0.15 -6.54
C GLN A 290 -14.96 0.28 -6.47
N TYR A 291 -14.31 -0.59 -5.69
CA TYR A 291 -12.87 -0.58 -5.50
C TYR A 291 -12.13 -0.96 -6.78
N ALA A 292 -12.62 -1.98 -7.51
CA ALA A 292 -12.09 -2.39 -8.80
C ALA A 292 -12.11 -1.22 -9.81
N ILE A 293 -13.25 -0.54 -9.93
CA ILE A 293 -13.40 0.60 -10.84
C ILE A 293 -12.48 1.75 -10.43
N LYS A 294 -12.39 2.08 -9.13
CA LYS A 294 -11.48 3.12 -8.60
C LYS A 294 -10.03 2.83 -8.97
N ILE A 295 -9.57 1.59 -8.78
CA ILE A 295 -8.20 1.17 -9.13
C ILE A 295 -7.94 1.36 -10.63
N ILE A 296 -8.86 0.89 -11.49
CA ILE A 296 -8.72 1.00 -12.94
C ILE A 296 -8.63 2.48 -13.36
N MET A 297 -9.57 3.32 -12.91
CA MET A 297 -9.60 4.75 -13.24
C MET A 297 -8.31 5.46 -12.81
N ASN A 298 -7.89 5.29 -11.56
CA ASN A 298 -6.71 5.97 -11.02
C ASN A 298 -5.41 5.51 -11.71
N SER A 299 -5.40 4.32 -12.32
CA SER A 299 -4.23 3.81 -13.02
C SER A 299 -3.98 4.47 -14.39
N PHE A 300 -5.00 5.05 -15.03
CA PHE A 300 -4.91 5.54 -16.42
C PHE A 300 -3.95 6.72 -16.58
N PHE A 301 -3.91 7.64 -15.62
CA PHE A 301 -2.88 8.69 -15.57
C PHE A 301 -1.46 8.07 -15.59
N GLY A 302 -1.21 7.10 -14.71
CA GLY A 302 0.10 6.45 -14.60
C GLY A 302 0.49 5.70 -15.86
N VAL A 303 -0.48 5.19 -16.61
CA VAL A 303 -0.27 4.52 -17.90
C VAL A 303 0.22 5.49 -18.97
N LEU A 304 -0.36 6.69 -19.08
CA LEU A 304 0.08 7.71 -20.05
C LEU A 304 1.50 8.22 -19.78
N GLY A 305 1.95 8.17 -18.53
CA GLY A 305 3.32 8.49 -18.12
C GLY A 305 4.31 7.32 -18.22
N ASN A 306 3.89 6.15 -18.68
CA ASN A 306 4.73 4.95 -18.74
C ASN A 306 5.24 4.68 -20.16
N GLN A 307 6.55 4.68 -20.36
CA GLN A 307 7.20 4.47 -21.68
C GLN A 307 6.81 3.17 -22.40
N ASN A 308 6.30 2.17 -21.68
CA ASN A 308 5.85 0.90 -22.26
C ASN A 308 4.41 0.97 -22.80
N CYS A 309 3.70 2.07 -22.56
CA CYS A 309 2.38 2.32 -23.14
C CYS A 309 2.53 2.83 -24.57
N ARG A 310 1.70 2.34 -25.50
CA ARG A 310 1.67 2.85 -26.89
C ARG A 310 1.25 4.33 -26.98
N PHE A 311 0.50 4.81 -26.00
CA PHE A 311 0.04 6.20 -25.88
C PHE A 311 0.93 7.03 -24.96
N TYR A 312 2.14 6.56 -24.66
CA TYR A 312 3.07 7.29 -23.82
C TYR A 312 3.34 8.68 -24.40
N ASN A 313 3.02 9.70 -23.61
CA ASN A 313 3.36 11.07 -23.93
C ASN A 313 3.57 11.85 -22.62
N ALA A 314 4.83 12.15 -22.32
CA ALA A 314 5.19 12.88 -21.11
C ALA A 314 4.57 14.29 -21.06
N LYS A 315 4.28 14.93 -22.21
CA LYS A 315 3.59 16.24 -22.23
C LYS A 315 2.15 16.11 -21.72
N ILE A 316 1.43 15.05 -22.12
CA ILE A 316 0.06 14.75 -21.67
C ILE A 316 0.06 14.40 -20.17
N ALA A 317 0.96 13.51 -19.74
CA ALA A 317 1.06 13.14 -18.32
C ALA A 317 1.38 14.36 -17.43
N ASN A 318 2.31 15.21 -17.87
CA ASN A 318 2.62 16.46 -17.16
C ASN A 318 1.49 17.50 -17.23
N ALA A 319 0.62 17.47 -18.24
CA ALA A 319 -0.55 18.35 -18.29
C ALA A 319 -1.55 18.01 -17.18
N ILE A 320 -1.82 16.71 -16.97
CA ILE A 320 -2.71 16.23 -15.89
C ILE A 320 -2.17 16.68 -14.53
N THR A 321 -0.88 16.45 -14.27
CA THR A 321 -0.29 16.87 -12.99
C THR A 321 -0.18 18.38 -12.87
N ALA A 322 0.09 19.11 -13.95
CA ALA A 322 0.10 20.57 -13.95
C ALA A 322 -1.27 21.15 -13.58
N PHE A 323 -2.36 20.65 -14.20
CA PHE A 323 -3.71 21.01 -13.80
C PHE A 323 -3.99 20.68 -12.34
N GLY A 324 -3.60 19.49 -11.87
CA GLY A 324 -3.80 19.11 -10.46
C GLY A 324 -3.14 20.08 -9.49
N ARG A 325 -1.90 20.50 -9.78
CA ARG A 325 -1.20 21.51 -8.99
C ARG A 325 -1.91 22.87 -9.04
N SER A 326 -2.28 23.33 -10.23
CA SER A 326 -2.98 24.62 -10.41
C SER A 326 -4.35 24.66 -9.75
N PHE A 327 -5.13 23.57 -9.80
CA PHE A 327 -6.43 23.50 -9.12
C PHE A 327 -6.26 23.46 -7.60
N LEU A 328 -5.29 22.71 -7.07
CA LEU A 328 -5.02 22.71 -5.63
C LEU A 328 -4.59 24.10 -5.12
N ASP A 329 -3.72 24.79 -5.86
CA ASP A 329 -3.34 26.18 -5.55
C ASP A 329 -4.51 27.15 -5.65
N LEU A 330 -5.38 26.99 -6.65
CA LEU A 330 -6.59 27.81 -6.78
C LEU A 330 -7.59 27.56 -5.65
N THR A 331 -7.81 26.30 -5.27
CA THR A 331 -8.65 25.93 -4.13
C THR A 331 -8.11 26.55 -2.86
N THR A 332 -6.79 26.46 -2.64
CA THR A 332 -6.13 27.06 -1.48
C THR A 332 -6.40 28.56 -1.40
N LYS A 333 -6.19 29.28 -2.50
CA LYS A 333 -6.47 30.72 -2.56
C LYS A 333 -7.93 31.05 -2.29
N LYS A 334 -8.88 30.27 -2.83
CA LYS A 334 -10.31 30.48 -2.58
C LYS A 334 -10.69 30.24 -1.13
N VAL A 335 -10.15 29.21 -0.49
CA VAL A 335 -10.35 28.97 0.94
C VAL A 335 -9.74 30.08 1.80
N GLU A 336 -8.57 30.60 1.42
CA GLU A 336 -7.92 31.73 2.08
C GLU A 336 -8.70 33.05 1.90
N GLU A 337 -9.29 33.29 0.73
CA GLU A 337 -10.19 34.42 0.46
C GLU A 337 -11.47 34.36 1.32
N MET A 338 -11.92 33.17 1.70
CA MET A 338 -13.01 32.96 2.65
C MET A 338 -12.61 33.19 4.12
N GLY A 339 -11.33 33.50 4.39
CA GLY A 339 -10.81 33.79 5.72
C GLY A 339 -10.26 32.58 6.48
N TYR A 340 -10.16 31.41 5.84
CA TYR A 340 -9.65 30.20 6.48
C TYR A 340 -8.19 29.91 6.12
N LYS A 341 -7.42 29.44 7.10
CA LYS A 341 -5.99 29.17 6.92
C LYS A 341 -5.76 27.74 6.42
N VAL A 342 -5.10 27.60 5.27
CA VAL A 342 -4.66 26.29 4.76
C VAL A 342 -3.26 25.97 5.28
N ILE A 343 -3.15 24.98 6.17
CA ILE A 343 -1.90 24.63 6.86
C ILE A 343 -1.09 23.55 6.15
N TYR A 344 -1.73 22.74 5.30
CA TYR A 344 -1.06 21.68 4.55
C TYR A 344 -1.85 21.30 3.29
N GLY A 345 -1.17 20.70 2.31
CA GLY A 345 -1.80 20.08 1.15
C GLY A 345 -0.90 19.02 0.50
N ASP A 346 -1.49 17.89 0.13
CA ASP A 346 -0.80 16.79 -0.56
C ASP A 346 -1.61 16.34 -1.77
N THR A 347 -1.14 16.71 -2.96
CA THR A 347 -1.60 16.24 -4.27
C THR A 347 -3.05 16.61 -4.62
N ASP A 348 -4.02 16.04 -3.92
CA ASP A 348 -5.46 16.16 -4.09
C ASP A 348 -6.19 16.66 -2.84
N SER A 349 -5.48 16.79 -1.71
CA SER A 349 -6.09 17.22 -0.45
C SER A 349 -5.54 18.55 0.09
N ILE A 350 -6.38 19.26 0.83
CA ILE A 350 -6.01 20.45 1.63
C ILE A 350 -6.48 20.30 3.08
N PHE A 351 -5.72 20.87 4.01
CA PHE A 351 -5.98 20.86 5.44
C PHE A 351 -6.23 22.30 5.90
N VAL A 352 -7.42 22.55 6.43
CA VAL A 352 -7.93 23.89 6.71
C VAL A 352 -8.20 24.03 8.20
N VAL A 353 -7.66 25.07 8.83
CA VAL A 353 -7.99 25.40 10.22
C VAL A 353 -9.35 26.10 10.23
N SER A 354 -10.35 25.49 10.88
CA SER A 354 -11.72 26.02 10.90
C SER A 354 -11.89 27.20 11.86
N ASN A 355 -11.06 27.28 12.91
CA ASN A 355 -11.26 28.16 14.08
C ASN A 355 -12.61 27.90 14.80
N ALA A 356 -13.20 26.72 14.63
CA ALA A 356 -14.43 26.33 15.31
C ALA A 356 -14.21 26.16 16.82
N LYS A 357 -15.27 26.34 17.60
CA LYS A 357 -15.26 26.11 19.06
C LYS A 357 -15.53 24.65 19.40
N ASP A 358 -16.34 23.99 18.59
CA ASP A 358 -16.76 22.62 18.75
C ASP A 358 -16.85 21.85 17.42
N HIS A 359 -17.09 20.56 17.53
CA HIS A 359 -17.19 19.65 16.39
C HIS A 359 -18.37 19.99 15.47
N GLU A 360 -19.50 20.45 16.02
CA GLU A 360 -20.70 20.74 15.23
C GLU A 360 -20.51 22.00 14.36
N GLU A 361 -19.88 23.03 14.93
CA GLU A 361 -19.47 24.22 14.20
C GLU A 361 -18.44 23.89 13.11
N ALA A 362 -17.43 23.06 13.42
CA ALA A 362 -16.44 22.59 12.45
C ALA A 362 -17.10 21.85 11.27
N GLU A 363 -18.11 21.02 11.54
CA GLU A 363 -18.84 20.29 10.50
C GLU A 363 -19.66 21.22 9.59
N LYS A 364 -20.30 22.25 10.17
CA LYS A 364 -21.04 23.27 9.40
C LYS A 364 -20.11 24.05 8.48
N ILE A 365 -18.97 24.51 9.00
CA ILE A 365 -17.93 25.22 8.22
C ILE A 365 -17.41 24.32 7.09
N GLY A 366 -17.16 23.05 7.38
CA GLY A 366 -16.73 22.06 6.39
C GLY A 366 -17.69 21.97 5.20
N LYS A 367 -18.98 21.78 5.47
CA LYS A 367 -20.03 21.71 4.43
C LYS A 367 -20.19 23.02 3.66
N GLU A 368 -20.02 24.16 4.32
CA GLU A 368 -20.09 25.47 3.68
C GLU A 368 -18.92 25.69 2.70
N ILE A 369 -17.68 25.40 3.12
CA ILE A 369 -16.50 25.50 2.26
C ILE A 369 -16.64 24.55 1.06
N GLU A 370 -17.04 23.30 1.30
CA GLU A 370 -17.26 22.31 0.23
C GLU A 370 -18.24 22.84 -0.82
N LYS A 371 -19.39 23.36 -0.37
CA LYS A 371 -20.43 23.91 -1.26
C LYS A 371 -19.90 25.09 -2.08
N ASN A 372 -19.33 26.10 -1.41
CA ASN A 372 -18.83 27.31 -2.08
C ASN A 372 -17.74 27.01 -3.12
N ILE A 373 -16.81 26.11 -2.79
CA ILE A 373 -15.73 25.73 -3.72
C ILE A 373 -16.28 24.96 -4.93
N ASN A 374 -17.23 24.05 -4.73
CA ASN A 374 -17.82 23.30 -5.83
C ASN A 374 -18.66 24.22 -6.77
N GLU A 375 -19.44 25.15 -6.22
CA GLU A 375 -20.18 26.16 -7.00
C GLU A 375 -19.22 27.09 -7.78
N PHE A 376 -18.08 27.46 -7.17
CA PHE A 376 -17.03 28.20 -7.85
C PHE A 376 -16.47 27.42 -9.04
N TYR A 377 -16.16 26.12 -8.89
CA TYR A 377 -15.61 25.32 -9.98
C TYR A 377 -16.58 25.09 -11.13
N ASP A 378 -17.88 24.96 -10.86
CA ASP A 378 -18.91 24.86 -11.89
C ASP A 378 -18.91 26.06 -12.85
N THR A 379 -18.73 27.26 -12.28
CA THR A 379 -18.64 28.52 -13.04
C THR A 379 -17.26 28.68 -13.68
N TYR A 380 -16.19 28.57 -12.88
CA TYR A 380 -14.81 28.81 -13.31
C TYR A 380 -14.41 27.94 -14.50
N VAL A 381 -14.74 26.65 -14.48
CA VAL A 381 -14.39 25.72 -15.56
C VAL A 381 -15.11 26.09 -16.86
N THR A 382 -16.41 26.39 -16.78
CA THR A 382 -17.22 26.75 -17.94
C THR A 382 -16.72 28.03 -18.59
N GLU A 383 -16.44 29.06 -17.80
CA GLU A 383 -15.96 30.35 -18.30
C GLU A 383 -14.56 30.25 -18.91
N ASN A 384 -13.60 29.67 -18.19
CA ASN A 384 -12.19 29.67 -18.58
C ASN A 384 -11.86 28.62 -19.64
N TYR A 385 -12.54 27.46 -19.63
CA TYR A 385 -12.21 26.34 -20.52
C TYR A 385 -13.34 25.96 -21.47
N GLY A 386 -14.59 26.41 -21.25
CA GLY A 386 -15.73 26.06 -22.10
C GLY A 386 -16.17 24.61 -21.98
N THR A 387 -15.78 23.93 -20.91
CA THR A 387 -16.05 22.51 -20.68
C THR A 387 -16.98 22.33 -19.48
N LYS A 388 -17.56 21.13 -19.37
CA LYS A 388 -18.37 20.78 -18.21
C LYS A 388 -17.47 20.42 -17.02
N ASN A 389 -17.78 20.96 -15.84
CA ASN A 389 -17.08 20.63 -14.61
C ASN A 389 -17.37 19.19 -14.13
N TYR A 390 -16.31 18.49 -13.75
CA TYR A 390 -16.36 17.22 -13.00
C TYR A 390 -15.43 17.22 -11.78
N LEU A 391 -14.76 18.34 -11.49
CA LEU A 391 -13.98 18.52 -10.27
C LEU A 391 -14.95 18.69 -9.10
N ILE A 392 -14.78 17.84 -8.09
CA ILE A 392 -15.62 17.85 -6.90
C ILE A 392 -14.69 17.71 -5.71
N LEU A 393 -14.63 18.75 -4.89
CA LEU A 393 -14.00 18.73 -3.58
C LEU A 393 -14.99 18.10 -2.60
N GLU A 394 -14.55 17.14 -1.79
CA GLU A 394 -15.35 16.48 -0.76
C GLU A 394 -14.78 16.84 0.62
N PHE A 395 -15.65 17.22 1.56
CA PHE A 395 -15.29 17.34 2.96
C PHE A 395 -15.22 15.93 3.57
N GLU A 396 -14.01 15.44 3.84
CA GLU A 396 -13.82 14.06 4.26
C GLU A 396 -13.91 13.88 5.78
N LYS A 397 -13.18 14.70 6.55
CA LYS A 397 -12.93 14.46 7.98
C LYS A 397 -12.67 15.74 8.77
N ILE A 398 -12.90 15.64 10.08
CA ILE A 398 -12.50 16.62 11.09
C ILE A 398 -11.47 15.96 12.01
N TYR A 399 -10.34 16.64 12.21
CA TYR A 399 -9.40 16.35 13.29
C TYR A 399 -9.62 17.35 14.42
N GLU A 400 -10.05 16.88 15.59
CA GLU A 400 -10.30 17.73 16.76
C GLU A 400 -9.00 18.39 17.26
N LYS A 401 -7.91 17.61 17.24
CA LYS A 401 -6.53 18.06 17.39
C LYS A 401 -5.71 17.56 16.22
N PHE A 402 -4.80 18.36 15.70
CA PHE A 402 -3.98 17.99 14.56
C PHE A 402 -2.53 18.42 14.76
N TYR A 403 -1.60 17.51 14.48
CA TYR A 403 -0.17 17.69 14.65
C TYR A 403 0.54 17.60 13.30
N LEU A 404 1.21 18.70 12.94
CA LEU A 404 2.16 18.76 11.83
C LEU A 404 3.58 18.87 12.40
N PRO A 405 4.41 17.81 12.29
CA PRO A 405 5.78 17.83 12.78
C PRO A 405 6.68 18.78 12.00
N ARG A 406 7.65 19.36 12.70
CA ARG A 406 8.81 20.01 12.06
C ARG A 406 9.75 18.95 11.47
N GLN A 407 10.33 19.24 10.31
CA GLN A 407 11.38 18.41 9.73
C GLN A 407 12.65 18.50 10.59
N ARG A 408 13.29 17.36 10.83
CA ARG A 408 14.50 17.32 11.66
C ARG A 408 15.59 18.22 11.04
N HIS A 409 16.18 19.08 11.87
CA HIS A 409 17.27 20.00 11.52
C HIS A 409 16.93 21.08 10.48
N LEU A 410 15.65 21.34 10.20
CA LEU A 410 15.22 22.41 9.29
C LEU A 410 14.02 23.16 9.90
N GLU A 411 13.93 24.46 9.64
CA GLU A 411 12.75 25.30 9.97
C GLU A 411 11.61 25.10 8.96
N LYS A 412 11.32 23.86 8.60
CA LYS A 412 10.29 23.48 7.60
C LYS A 412 9.41 22.38 8.15
N GLY A 413 8.12 22.36 7.77
CA GLY A 413 7.23 21.25 8.11
C GLY A 413 7.57 19.95 7.37
N ALA A 414 7.41 18.80 8.03
CA ALA A 414 7.67 17.51 7.39
C ALA A 414 6.50 17.09 6.48
N LYS A 415 6.78 16.88 5.20
CA LYS A 415 5.78 16.46 4.21
C LYS A 415 5.37 15.00 4.42
N LYS A 416 4.09 14.69 4.21
CA LYS A 416 3.49 13.34 4.30
C LYS A 416 3.65 12.69 5.67
N ARG A 417 3.71 13.52 6.72
CA ARG A 417 3.92 13.12 8.11
C ARG A 417 3.02 13.98 8.97
N TYR A 418 2.01 13.40 9.60
CA TYR A 418 1.08 14.10 10.49
C TYR A 418 0.35 13.11 11.39
N ALA A 419 -0.28 13.63 12.45
CA ALA A 419 -1.21 12.88 13.27
C ALA A 419 -2.42 13.74 13.62
N GLY A 420 -3.58 13.14 13.85
CA GLY A 420 -4.77 13.86 14.27
C GLY A 420 -5.69 13.02 15.14
N LEU A 421 -6.38 13.68 16.06
CA LEU A 421 -7.38 13.07 16.93
C LEU A 421 -8.74 13.04 16.24
N MET A 422 -9.35 11.87 16.17
CA MET A 422 -10.73 11.66 15.72
C MET A 422 -11.50 10.91 16.82
N GLY A 423 -12.36 11.61 17.54
CA GLY A 423 -13.00 11.09 18.75
C GLY A 423 -11.94 10.63 19.77
N LYS A 424 -11.84 9.33 20.03
CA LYS A 424 -10.86 8.77 20.99
C LYS A 424 -9.61 8.17 20.36
N ASN A 425 -9.53 8.15 19.03
CA ASN A 425 -8.47 7.47 18.29
C ASN A 425 -7.54 8.47 17.62
N VAL A 426 -6.25 8.13 17.58
CA VAL A 426 -5.24 8.93 16.89
C VAL A 426 -4.99 8.33 15.51
N ASP A 427 -5.31 9.09 14.47
CA ASP A 427 -4.92 8.80 13.10
C ASP A 427 -3.49 9.26 12.88
N ILE A 428 -2.65 8.41 12.29
CA ILE A 428 -1.22 8.67 12.13
C ILE A 428 -0.81 8.34 10.70
N VAL A 429 -0.24 9.33 10.00
CA VAL A 429 0.22 9.19 8.62
C VAL A 429 1.71 9.48 8.53
N GLY A 430 2.48 8.51 8.02
CA GLY A 430 3.90 8.65 7.69
C GLY A 430 4.88 8.86 8.86
N LEU A 431 4.38 9.01 10.09
CA LEU A 431 5.19 8.99 11.30
C LEU A 431 5.69 7.57 11.61
N GLU A 432 6.56 7.46 12.60
CA GLU A 432 7.25 6.25 13.06
C GLU A 432 6.27 5.09 13.35
N TYR A 433 5.08 5.38 13.88
CA TYR A 433 4.03 4.42 14.21
C TYR A 433 3.69 3.47 13.05
N VAL A 434 3.48 4.01 11.85
CA VAL A 434 3.08 3.22 10.67
C VAL A 434 4.27 2.61 9.91
N ARG A 435 5.49 2.80 10.40
CA ARG A 435 6.71 2.37 9.72
C ARG A 435 7.21 1.03 10.25
N ARG A 436 7.35 0.07 9.32
CA ARG A 436 7.83 -1.29 9.64
C ARG A 436 9.30 -1.36 10.09
N ASP A 437 10.09 -0.35 9.77
CA ASP A 437 11.52 -0.28 10.14
C ASP A 437 11.78 0.32 11.52
N TRP A 438 10.73 0.66 12.27
CA TRP A 438 10.77 1.12 13.66
C TRP A 438 10.31 0.02 14.62
N THR A 439 10.79 0.08 15.85
CA THR A 439 10.50 -0.87 16.93
C THR A 439 9.06 -0.73 17.42
N ASP A 440 8.47 -1.79 17.97
CA ASP A 440 7.12 -1.70 18.53
C ASP A 440 7.11 -0.78 19.77
N LEU A 441 8.23 -0.69 20.51
CA LEU A 441 8.45 0.32 21.56
C LEU A 441 8.17 1.74 21.03
N ALA A 442 8.80 2.11 19.91
CA ALA A 442 8.67 3.45 19.35
C ALA A 442 7.24 3.75 18.87
N LYS A 443 6.57 2.73 18.31
CA LYS A 443 5.19 2.86 17.84
C LYS A 443 4.24 3.08 19.01
N GLU A 444 4.28 2.21 20.01
CA GLU A 444 3.45 2.34 21.21
C GLU A 444 3.74 3.66 21.93
N PHE A 445 5.02 4.03 22.05
CA PHE A 445 5.42 5.30 22.62
C PHE A 445 4.83 6.50 21.89
N GLN A 446 4.97 6.57 20.56
CA GLN A 446 4.44 7.66 19.75
C GLN A 446 2.92 7.76 19.85
N TYR A 447 2.21 6.64 19.75
CA TYR A 447 0.76 6.63 19.79
C TYR A 447 0.22 7.16 21.12
N ASN A 448 0.72 6.62 22.24
CA ASN A 448 0.27 7.01 23.58
C ASN A 448 0.69 8.44 23.93
N LEU A 449 1.90 8.87 23.53
CA LEU A 449 2.36 10.24 23.75
C LEU A 449 1.45 11.24 23.01
N LEU A 450 1.18 11.01 21.72
CA LEU A 450 0.27 11.86 20.94
C LEU A 450 -1.13 11.88 21.55
N LYS A 451 -1.65 10.71 21.95
CA LYS A 451 -2.98 10.62 22.57
C LYS A 451 -3.06 11.45 23.85
N LYS A 452 -2.06 11.35 24.72
CA LYS A 452 -1.99 12.12 25.97
C LYS A 452 -1.92 13.62 25.70
N VAL A 453 -1.06 14.03 24.77
CA VAL A 453 -0.94 15.45 24.38
C VAL A 453 -2.25 15.98 23.79
N PHE A 454 -2.90 15.24 22.90
CA PHE A 454 -4.17 15.67 22.31
C PHE A 454 -5.34 15.72 23.31
N MET A 455 -5.33 14.86 24.32
CA MET A 455 -6.34 14.83 25.39
C MET A 455 -6.01 15.75 26.58
N ASN A 456 -4.91 16.52 26.51
CA ASN A 456 -4.39 17.34 27.62
C ASN A 456 -4.17 16.51 28.92
N GLU A 457 -3.74 15.25 28.78
CA GLU A 457 -3.35 14.39 29.91
C GLU A 457 -1.87 14.57 30.26
N ASP A 458 -1.47 14.10 31.44
CA ASP A 458 -0.07 14.10 31.87
C ASP A 458 0.79 13.17 31.00
N TYR A 459 1.53 13.80 30.07
CA TYR A 459 2.47 13.14 29.18
C TYR A 459 3.90 13.07 29.74
N GLU A 460 4.25 13.90 30.71
CA GLU A 460 5.61 13.94 31.27
C GLU A 460 5.88 12.72 32.14
N THR A 461 4.93 12.39 33.02
CA THR A 461 5.00 11.17 33.83
C THR A 461 5.08 9.93 32.94
N TYR A 462 4.29 9.90 31.86
CA TYR A 462 4.34 8.82 30.88
C TYR A 462 5.74 8.65 30.23
N ILE A 463 6.39 9.76 29.87
CA ILE A 463 7.76 9.74 29.32
C ILE A 463 8.74 9.18 30.37
N LYS A 464 8.69 9.68 31.61
CA LYS A 464 9.56 9.24 32.72
C LYS A 464 9.38 7.75 33.01
N GLU A 465 8.14 7.28 33.11
CA GLU A 465 7.80 5.89 33.37
C GLU A 465 8.26 4.97 32.23
N THR A 466 8.05 5.36 30.97
CA THR A 466 8.52 4.59 29.82
C THR A 466 10.04 4.40 29.85
N VAL A 467 10.79 5.47 30.16
CA VAL A 467 12.26 5.39 30.28
C VAL A 467 12.68 4.49 31.44
N LYS A 468 12.00 4.59 32.59
CA LYS A 468 12.26 3.74 33.76
C LYS A 468 12.01 2.27 33.44
N ASP A 469 10.87 1.96 32.82
CA ASP A 469 10.49 0.59 32.47
C ASP A 469 11.43 0.00 31.41
N LEU A 470 11.84 0.80 30.41
CA LEU A 470 12.87 0.42 29.44
C LEU A 470 14.20 0.08 30.14
N LYS A 471 14.71 0.95 31.02
CA LYS A 471 15.97 0.70 31.74
C LYS A 471 15.90 -0.51 32.67
N SER A 472 14.71 -0.86 33.15
CA SER A 472 14.48 -2.05 33.99
C SER A 472 14.35 -3.36 33.20
N GLY A 473 14.34 -3.32 31.87
CA GLY A 473 14.20 -4.48 30.99
C GLY A 473 12.76 -5.01 30.83
N LYS A 474 11.75 -4.30 31.37
CA LYS A 474 10.35 -4.71 31.23
C LYS A 474 9.84 -4.65 29.78
N LEU A 475 10.49 -3.84 28.93
CA LEU A 475 10.05 -3.55 27.56
C LEU A 475 10.88 -4.29 26.49
N ASP A 476 11.71 -5.28 26.88
CA ASP A 476 12.65 -5.97 25.98
C ASP A 476 11.99 -6.61 24.76
N SER A 477 10.78 -7.16 24.92
CA SER A 477 10.01 -7.77 23.84
C SER A 477 9.66 -6.78 22.72
N LEU A 478 9.65 -5.47 23.01
CA LEU A 478 9.27 -4.42 22.07
C LEU A 478 10.47 -3.83 21.29
N LEU A 479 11.70 -4.29 21.57
CA LEU A 479 12.94 -3.68 21.08
C LEU A 479 13.44 -4.24 19.74
N ILE A 480 12.69 -5.15 19.14
CA ILE A 480 13.10 -5.87 17.92
C ILE A 480 12.91 -4.97 16.69
N TYR A 481 14.02 -4.67 16.01
CA TYR A 481 13.96 -4.10 14.66
C TYR A 481 13.67 -5.19 13.63
N LYS A 482 12.86 -4.84 12.62
CA LYS A 482 12.52 -5.71 11.50
C LYS A 482 12.88 -5.02 10.19
N LYS A 483 13.76 -5.60 9.38
CA LYS A 483 14.19 -4.96 8.12
C LYS A 483 14.46 -5.94 7.00
N GLY A 484 13.94 -5.63 5.81
CA GLY A 484 14.14 -6.43 4.61
C GLY A 484 15.55 -6.30 4.04
N VAL A 485 16.22 -7.42 3.78
CA VAL A 485 17.48 -7.50 3.04
C VAL A 485 17.14 -7.57 1.55
N ARG A 486 17.41 -6.47 0.83
CA ARG A 486 16.91 -6.25 -0.54
C ARG A 486 17.81 -6.81 -1.64
N LYS A 487 19.07 -7.06 -1.31
CA LYS A 487 20.07 -7.61 -2.24
C LYS A 487 20.76 -8.79 -1.59
N ASN A 488 21.53 -9.56 -2.36
CA ASN A 488 22.39 -10.57 -1.79
C ASN A 488 23.37 -9.92 -0.79
N LEU A 489 23.63 -10.55 0.36
CA LEU A 489 24.50 -10.05 1.42
C LEU A 489 25.92 -9.68 0.92
N GLU A 490 26.42 -10.39 -0.07
CA GLU A 490 27.72 -10.14 -0.72
C GLU A 490 27.75 -8.84 -1.52
N SER A 491 26.61 -8.38 -2.04
CA SER A 491 26.53 -7.15 -2.85
C SER A 491 26.59 -5.85 -2.02
N TYR A 492 26.61 -5.95 -0.69
CA TYR A 492 26.76 -4.81 0.22
C TYR A 492 28.26 -4.58 0.52
N THR A 493 28.94 -3.83 -0.35
CA THR A 493 30.40 -3.61 -0.27
C THR A 493 30.80 -2.23 0.27
N LYS A 494 30.10 -1.15 -0.10
CA LYS A 494 30.50 0.23 0.25
C LYS A 494 30.16 0.63 1.70
N THR A 495 28.94 0.35 2.14
CA THR A 495 28.50 0.55 3.51
C THR A 495 27.72 -0.69 3.93
N THR A 496 27.91 -1.13 5.18
CA THR A 496 27.17 -2.28 5.72
C THR A 496 26.15 -1.77 6.74
N PRO A 497 24.88 -1.65 6.34
CA PRO A 497 23.82 -1.22 7.25
C PRO A 497 23.65 -2.15 8.46
N PRO A 498 23.05 -1.69 9.57
CA PRO A 498 22.91 -2.49 10.79
C PRO A 498 22.21 -3.85 10.57
N HIS A 499 21.09 -3.86 9.86
CA HIS A 499 20.37 -5.08 9.49
C HIS A 499 21.22 -6.07 8.68
N VAL A 500 22.09 -5.59 7.78
CA VAL A 500 23.00 -6.46 7.02
C VAL A 500 24.11 -7.02 7.92
N LYS A 501 24.63 -6.21 8.87
CA LYS A 501 25.59 -6.69 9.87
C LYS A 501 24.99 -7.81 10.73
N ALA A 502 23.75 -7.65 11.20
CA ALA A 502 23.04 -8.70 11.94
C ALA A 502 22.81 -9.96 11.08
N ALA A 503 22.36 -9.80 9.84
CA ALA A 503 22.11 -10.94 8.94
C ALA A 503 23.39 -11.74 8.64
N ARG A 504 24.55 -11.08 8.51
CA ARG A 504 25.85 -11.74 8.30
C ARG A 504 26.33 -12.59 9.48
N LYS A 505 25.78 -12.38 10.68
CA LYS A 505 26.10 -13.19 11.88
C LYS A 505 25.35 -14.52 11.91
N LEU A 506 24.40 -14.74 11.00
CA LEU A 506 23.68 -15.99 10.86
C LEU A 506 24.36 -16.86 9.79
N GLU A 507 24.65 -18.12 10.11
CA GLU A 507 25.32 -19.06 9.19
C GLU A 507 24.52 -19.31 7.90
N ASN A 508 23.19 -19.20 7.94
CA ASN A 508 22.32 -19.48 6.80
C ASN A 508 21.08 -18.58 6.78
N PHE A 509 21.28 -17.29 6.56
CA PHE A 509 20.17 -16.35 6.42
C PHE A 509 19.43 -16.57 5.08
N LYS A 510 18.35 -17.35 5.14
CA LYS A 510 17.45 -17.64 4.00
C LYS A 510 16.22 -16.73 3.94
N ASP A 511 15.90 -16.07 5.04
CA ASP A 511 14.77 -15.15 5.11
C ASP A 511 15.05 -13.86 4.34
N ARG A 512 13.99 -13.16 3.92
CA ARG A 512 14.12 -11.83 3.30
C ARG A 512 14.11 -10.70 4.30
N VAL A 513 13.73 -10.98 5.55
CA VAL A 513 13.60 -10.00 6.64
C VAL A 513 14.43 -10.49 7.81
N ILE A 514 15.33 -9.65 8.29
CA ILE A 514 16.11 -9.91 9.49
C ILE A 514 15.44 -9.22 10.69
N LYS A 515 15.36 -9.96 11.80
CA LYS A 515 14.96 -9.44 13.11
C LYS A 515 16.23 -9.28 13.95
N TYR A 516 16.44 -8.10 14.51
CA TYR A 516 17.67 -7.82 15.27
C TYR A 516 17.42 -6.80 16.38
N VAL A 517 18.30 -6.80 17.38
CA VAL A 517 18.35 -5.79 18.45
C VAL A 517 19.67 -5.03 18.41
N MET A 518 19.71 -3.88 19.08
CA MET A 518 20.92 -3.09 19.23
C MET A 518 21.57 -3.35 20.58
N THR A 519 22.86 -3.66 20.54
CA THR A 519 23.71 -3.91 21.71
C THR A 519 24.87 -2.92 21.71
N LYS A 520 25.63 -2.86 22.80
CA LYS A 520 26.84 -2.03 22.88
C LYS A 520 27.91 -2.42 21.85
N ASN A 521 27.87 -3.66 21.37
CA ASN A 521 28.75 -4.18 20.32
C ASN A 521 28.13 -4.07 18.91
N GLY A 522 27.01 -3.34 18.78
CA GLY A 522 26.28 -3.14 17.53
C GLY A 522 25.08 -4.09 17.37
N PRO A 523 24.57 -4.25 16.14
CA PRO A 523 23.35 -5.01 15.87
C PRO A 523 23.59 -6.52 16.03
N GLU A 524 22.67 -7.20 16.71
CA GLU A 524 22.68 -8.65 16.95
C GLU A 524 21.36 -9.27 16.49
N PRO A 525 21.38 -10.41 15.77
CA PRO A 525 20.16 -11.11 15.39
C PRO A 525 19.44 -11.63 16.63
N VAL A 526 18.11 -11.72 16.58
CA VAL A 526 17.28 -12.10 17.75
C VAL A 526 17.62 -13.50 18.27
N GLU A 527 18.13 -14.38 17.42
CA GLU A 527 18.63 -15.71 17.75
C GLU A 527 19.76 -15.69 18.79
N ASN A 528 20.47 -14.55 18.92
CA ASN A 528 21.55 -14.37 19.88
C ASN A 528 21.11 -13.65 21.17
N LEU A 529 19.83 -13.29 21.35
CA LEU A 529 19.34 -12.49 22.48
C LEU A 529 19.76 -13.03 23.84
N GLY A 530 19.74 -14.34 24.05
CA GLY A 530 20.14 -14.97 25.32
C GLY A 530 21.64 -14.87 25.65
N LYS A 531 22.47 -14.35 24.73
CA LYS A 531 23.94 -14.26 24.86
C LYS A 531 24.45 -12.83 24.88
N VAL A 532 23.58 -11.83 24.70
CA VAL A 532 23.99 -10.44 24.49
C VAL A 532 23.19 -9.50 25.39
N LYS A 533 23.82 -8.39 25.81
CA LYS A 533 23.14 -7.35 26.59
C LYS A 533 22.65 -6.25 25.66
N ILE A 534 21.37 -5.92 25.76
CA ILE A 534 20.73 -4.85 24.99
C ILE A 534 21.30 -3.49 25.43
N ASP A 535 21.48 -2.59 24.48
CA ASP A 535 21.89 -1.20 24.74
C ASP A 535 20.66 -0.31 24.90
N TYR A 536 20.14 -0.18 26.12
CA TYR A 536 18.94 0.64 26.37
C TYR A 536 19.13 2.11 26.00
N ASP A 537 20.33 2.65 26.17
CA ASP A 537 20.63 4.05 25.83
C ASP A 537 20.47 4.31 24.33
N HIS A 538 20.77 3.31 23.48
CA HIS A 538 20.46 3.37 22.05
C HIS A 538 18.96 3.60 21.80
N TYR A 539 18.08 2.88 22.50
CA TYR A 539 16.63 2.99 22.30
C TYR A 539 16.09 4.31 22.86
N ILE A 540 16.63 4.80 23.97
CA ILE A 540 16.29 6.13 24.49
C ILE A 540 16.66 7.20 23.45
N GLU A 541 17.92 7.22 22.99
CA GLU A 541 18.44 8.27 22.11
C GLU A 541 17.96 8.18 20.66
N LYS A 542 17.71 6.97 20.14
CA LYS A 542 17.38 6.74 18.72
C LYS A 542 15.93 6.35 18.48
N GLN A 543 15.16 5.99 19.51
CA GLN A 543 13.74 5.67 19.39
C GLN A 543 12.86 6.67 20.15
N LEU A 544 13.02 6.81 21.46
CA LEU A 544 12.11 7.60 22.29
C LEU A 544 12.32 9.12 22.14
N LYS A 545 13.55 9.60 22.40
CA LYS A 545 13.90 11.02 22.39
C LYS A 545 13.53 11.73 21.08
N PRO A 546 13.85 11.20 19.88
CA PRO A 546 13.52 11.88 18.64
C PRO A 546 12.02 11.98 18.36
N ILE A 547 11.21 11.12 18.98
CA ILE A 547 9.74 11.17 18.89
C ILE A 547 9.21 12.22 19.87
N ALA A 548 9.67 12.18 21.12
CA ALA A 548 9.26 13.13 22.14
C ALA A 548 9.66 14.56 21.76
N ASP A 549 10.93 14.82 21.44
CA ASP A 549 11.41 16.16 21.09
C ASP A 549 10.67 16.73 19.88
N SER A 550 10.27 15.90 18.91
CA SER A 550 9.52 16.39 17.75
C SER A 550 8.17 17.01 18.13
N LEU A 551 7.62 16.65 19.29
CA LEU A 551 6.35 17.14 19.83
C LEU A 551 6.57 18.15 20.97
N LEU A 552 7.57 17.95 21.81
CA LEU A 552 7.85 18.80 22.98
C LEU A 552 8.32 20.22 22.60
N ILE A 553 8.87 20.40 21.39
CA ILE A 553 9.23 21.73 20.87
C ILE A 553 8.04 22.71 20.86
N PHE A 554 6.80 22.22 20.82
CA PHE A 554 5.59 23.05 20.81
C PHE A 554 5.16 23.49 22.21
N PHE A 555 5.86 23.01 23.24
CA PHE A 555 5.61 23.31 24.65
C PHE A 555 6.86 23.91 25.33
N ASP A 556 7.85 24.35 24.54
CA ASP A 556 9.14 24.86 25.03
C ASP A 556 9.82 23.93 26.03
N LYS A 557 9.75 22.61 25.76
CA LYS A 557 10.35 21.54 26.57
C LYS A 557 11.23 20.64 25.72
N SER A 558 12.15 19.95 26.37
CA SER A 558 12.93 18.86 25.79
C SER A 558 12.75 17.55 26.56
N PHE A 559 13.02 16.44 25.88
CA PHE A 559 13.02 15.12 26.49
C PHE A 559 14.03 15.01 27.63
N ASP A 560 15.21 15.62 27.47
CA ASP A 560 16.27 15.57 28.49
C ASP A 560 15.85 16.32 29.76
N GLU A 561 15.19 17.47 29.66
CA GLU A 561 14.67 18.21 30.81
C GLU A 561 13.64 17.37 31.59
N ILE A 562 12.72 16.71 30.87
CA ILE A 562 11.70 15.85 31.49
C ILE A 562 12.36 14.67 32.19
N VAL A 563 13.34 14.00 31.57
CA VAL A 563 13.92 12.76 32.10
C VAL A 563 14.97 13.02 33.19
N THR A 564 15.69 14.15 33.15
CA THR A 564 16.80 14.43 34.07
C THR A 564 16.47 15.42 35.18
N GLU A 565 15.30 16.09 35.15
CA GLU A 565 14.88 17.14 36.08
C GLU A 565 15.86 18.32 36.21
N LYS A 566 16.79 18.46 35.26
CA LYS A 566 17.70 19.60 35.16
C LYS A 566 17.23 20.53 34.05
N LYS A 567 16.83 21.76 34.40
CA LYS A 567 16.62 22.85 33.42
C LYS A 567 17.91 23.03 32.61
N GLN A 568 17.77 23.13 31.29
CA GLN A 568 18.87 23.58 30.44
C GLN A 568 19.17 25.04 30.81
N VAL A 569 20.29 25.28 31.47
CA VAL A 569 20.74 26.64 31.80
C VAL A 569 21.09 27.32 30.49
N SER A 570 20.41 28.41 30.16
CA SER A 570 20.68 29.17 28.96
C SER A 570 21.97 29.99 29.17
N LEU A 571 22.67 30.33 28.08
CA LEU A 571 23.85 31.20 28.15
C LEU A 571 23.53 32.61 28.70
N GLU A 572 22.24 32.98 28.72
CA GLU A 572 21.73 34.24 29.28
C GLU A 572 21.63 34.19 30.81
N ASP A 573 21.59 33.01 31.44
CA ASP A 573 21.61 32.88 32.91
C ASP A 573 23.02 33.05 33.51
N PHE A 574 24.03 33.22 32.64
CA PHE A 574 25.44 33.44 33.00
C PHE A 574 25.95 34.86 32.62
N LEU A 575 25.09 35.71 32.05
CA LEU A 575 25.36 37.12 31.76
C LEU A 575 24.54 38.00 32.70
#